data_AF-A0A1F4VHL1-F1
#
_entry.id   AF-A0A1F4VHL1-F1
#
_cell.length_a   1.000
_cell.length_b   1.000
_cell.length_c   1.000
_cell.angle_alpha   90.00
_cell.angle_beta   90.00
_cell.angle_gamma   90.00
#
_symmetry.space_group_name_H-M   'P 1'
#
loop_
_entity.id
_entity.type
_entity.pdbx_description
1 polymer ?
#
loop_
_entity_poly.entity_id
_entity_poly.type
_entity_poly.pdbx_seq_one_letter_code
_entity_poly.pdbx_strand_id
1 'polypeptide(L)'
;MLNRKFLTELFLVFLGVFLIYISNLYADYSKDISRNGNDVVITKEGYRNTLTSVDNVPNVFLPYLILEKHTVYFDGALNVVKRFEDELAPYPYFLLPTDKGLVSVYPLASTIITLPFYILPFALKNPDINYYENVMLLLLISRVVTAAMTAISVTIIYAAVSSISKSKQFNLLLITFLAFDTSLFTITSRGLWMHTASLLLVSISAIPLS
;
A
#
# COMPACT_ATOMS: atom_id res chain seq x y z
N MET A 1 14.37 -22.60 17.55
CA MET A 1 13.95 -23.11 16.22
C MET A 1 12.42 -23.14 16.19
N LEU A 2 11.78 -22.37 15.30
CA LEU A 2 10.31 -22.28 15.25
C LEU A 2 9.71 -23.65 14.88
N ASN A 3 8.71 -24.09 15.65
CA ASN A 3 8.00 -25.34 15.37
C ASN A 3 7.26 -25.23 14.04
N ARG A 4 7.38 -26.24 13.16
CA ARG A 4 6.67 -26.30 11.87
C ARG A 4 5.17 -26.02 12.00
N LYS A 5 4.53 -26.53 13.06
CA LYS A 5 3.10 -26.25 13.33
C LYS A 5 2.83 -24.76 13.52
N PHE A 6 3.69 -24.07 14.27
CA PHE A 6 3.55 -22.64 14.51
C PHE A 6 3.82 -21.82 13.24
N LEU A 7 4.81 -22.21 12.42
CA LEU A 7 5.02 -21.56 11.11
C LEU A 7 3.81 -21.70 10.19
N THR A 8 3.16 -22.88 10.16
CA THR A 8 1.91 -23.07 9.43
C THR A 8 0.80 -22.16 9.95
N GLU A 9 0.69 -21.99 11.28
CA GLU A 9 -0.28 -21.07 11.86
C GLU A 9 -0.02 -19.61 11.46
N LEU A 10 1.24 -19.14 11.53
CA LEU A 10 1.60 -17.78 11.07
C LEU A 10 1.22 -17.57 9.61
N PHE A 11 1.51 -18.55 8.75
CA PHE A 11 1.15 -18.50 7.34
C PHE A 11 -0.37 -18.42 7.14
N LEU A 12 -1.15 -19.20 7.90
CA LEU A 12 -2.62 -19.16 7.81
C LEU A 12 -3.21 -17.84 8.30
N VAL A 13 -2.65 -17.24 9.36
CA VAL A 13 -3.05 -15.90 9.84
C VAL A 13 -2.75 -14.87 8.76
N PHE A 14 -1.53 -14.85 8.22
CA PHE A 14 -1.14 -13.96 7.14
C PHE A 14 -2.09 -14.10 5.94
N LEU A 15 -2.28 -15.33 5.45
CA LEU A 15 -3.08 -15.61 4.26
C LEU A 15 -4.54 -15.20 4.48
N GLY A 16 -5.13 -15.54 5.61
CA GLY A 16 -6.52 -15.18 5.94
C GLY A 16 -6.73 -13.67 5.98
N VAL A 17 -5.87 -12.94 6.70
CA VAL A 17 -5.94 -11.48 6.80
C VAL A 17 -5.70 -10.83 5.44
N PHE A 18 -4.68 -11.25 4.71
CA PHE A 18 -4.34 -10.71 3.40
C PHE A 18 -5.48 -10.89 2.39
N LEU A 19 -6.04 -12.09 2.29
CA LEU A 19 -7.16 -12.38 1.37
C LEU A 19 -8.39 -11.53 1.68
N ILE A 20 -8.69 -11.29 2.96
CA ILE A 20 -9.79 -10.40 3.36
C ILE A 20 -9.49 -8.96 2.96
N TYR A 21 -8.28 -8.45 3.20
CA TYR A 21 -7.91 -7.07 2.84
C TYR A 21 -7.97 -6.79 1.34
N ILE A 22 -7.65 -7.78 0.49
CA ILE A 22 -7.74 -7.65 -0.97
C ILE A 22 -9.11 -8.08 -1.53
N SER A 23 -10.03 -8.60 -0.72
CA SER A 23 -11.27 -9.22 -1.19
C SER A 23 -12.14 -8.31 -2.05
N ASN A 24 -12.12 -7.00 -1.78
CA ASN A 24 -12.89 -6.02 -2.53
C ASN A 24 -12.06 -5.25 -3.58
N LEU A 25 -10.78 -5.61 -3.78
CA LEU A 25 -9.87 -4.93 -4.69
C LEU A 25 -10.40 -4.93 -6.12
N TYR A 26 -10.87 -6.08 -6.60
CA TYR A 26 -11.42 -6.22 -7.94
C TYR A 26 -12.69 -5.38 -8.14
N ALA A 27 -13.57 -5.36 -7.13
CA ALA A 27 -14.79 -4.57 -7.20
C ALA A 27 -14.49 -3.07 -7.27
N ASP A 28 -13.53 -2.59 -6.47
CA ASP A 28 -13.11 -1.19 -6.47
C ASP A 28 -12.41 -0.81 -7.78
N TYR A 29 -11.49 -1.65 -8.27
CA TYR A 29 -10.84 -1.48 -9.57
C TYR A 29 -11.84 -1.41 -10.73
N SER A 30 -12.87 -2.27 -10.70
CA SER A 30 -13.90 -2.31 -11.75
C SER A 30 -14.81 -1.08 -11.74
N LYS A 31 -14.98 -0.42 -10.59
CA LYS A 31 -15.73 0.85 -10.50
C LYS A 31 -14.94 2.05 -11.02
N ASP A 32 -13.63 2.03 -10.87
CA ASP A 32 -12.75 3.10 -11.38
C ASP A 32 -12.51 2.97 -12.89
N ILE A 33 -12.84 1.83 -13.49
CA ILE A 33 -12.74 1.58 -14.93
C ILE A 33 -14.14 1.60 -15.55
N SER A 34 -14.46 2.63 -16.32
CA SER A 34 -15.55 2.56 -17.30
C SER A 34 -14.99 2.04 -18.61
N ARG A 35 -15.82 1.32 -19.37
CA ARG A 35 -15.49 0.96 -20.76
C ARG A 35 -16.48 1.65 -21.68
N ASN A 36 -15.98 2.43 -22.65
CA ASN A 36 -16.77 2.94 -23.77
C ASN A 36 -16.30 2.22 -25.03
N GLY A 37 -16.96 1.11 -25.39
CA GLY A 37 -16.46 0.22 -26.45
C GLY A 37 -15.18 -0.50 -26.02
N ASN A 38 -14.12 -0.40 -26.84
CA ASN A 38 -12.80 -0.94 -26.53
C ASN A 38 -11.93 0.00 -25.68
N ASP A 39 -12.35 1.25 -25.51
CA ASP A 39 -11.57 2.26 -24.82
C ASP A 39 -11.89 2.26 -23.32
N VAL A 40 -10.83 2.32 -22.51
CA VAL A 40 -10.95 2.51 -21.07
C VAL A 40 -11.18 4.00 -20.82
N VAL A 41 -12.36 4.31 -20.27
CA VAL A 41 -12.77 5.69 -19.95
C VAL A 41 -12.83 5.85 -18.43
N ILE A 42 -12.34 6.98 -17.94
CA ILE A 42 -12.40 7.31 -16.51
C ILE A 42 -13.87 7.54 -16.13
N THR A 43 -14.35 6.90 -15.06
CA THR A 43 -15.67 7.25 -14.52
C THR A 43 -15.65 8.69 -13.98
N LYS A 44 -16.82 9.30 -13.81
CA LYS A 44 -16.95 10.59 -13.13
C LYS A 44 -16.36 10.57 -11.70
N GLU A 45 -16.17 9.37 -11.12
CA GLU A 45 -15.58 9.15 -9.80
C GLU A 45 -14.05 9.00 -9.82
N GLY A 46 -13.42 8.89 -11.00
CA GLY A 46 -11.97 8.85 -11.12
C GLY A 46 -11.33 7.63 -10.48
N TYR A 47 -10.26 7.87 -9.72
CA TYR A 47 -9.48 6.86 -9.02
C TYR A 47 -9.98 6.54 -7.60
N ARG A 48 -11.15 7.07 -7.21
CA ARG A 48 -11.55 7.17 -5.79
C ARG A 48 -11.71 5.84 -5.06
N ASN A 49 -12.04 4.76 -5.77
CA ASN A 49 -12.24 3.46 -5.11
C ASN A 49 -10.90 2.74 -4.88
N THR A 50 -9.92 2.90 -5.78
CA THR A 50 -8.58 2.29 -5.69
C THR A 50 -7.62 3.16 -4.91
N LEU A 51 -7.75 4.49 -5.00
CA LEU A 51 -7.01 5.49 -4.25
C LEU A 51 -7.92 6.12 -3.18
N THR A 52 -7.78 5.66 -1.94
CA THR A 52 -8.63 6.11 -0.82
C THR A 52 -8.34 7.52 -0.32
N SER A 53 -7.17 8.08 -0.62
CA SER A 53 -6.78 9.45 -0.30
C SER A 53 -5.68 9.93 -1.25
N VAL A 54 -5.71 11.22 -1.55
CA VAL A 54 -4.67 11.90 -2.34
C VAL A 54 -3.32 11.91 -1.60
N ASP A 55 -3.32 11.82 -0.27
CA ASP A 55 -2.09 11.69 0.54
C ASP A 55 -1.25 10.44 0.19
N ASN A 56 -1.87 9.43 -0.42
CA ASN A 56 -1.17 8.22 -0.84
C ASN A 56 -0.42 8.41 -2.16
N VAL A 57 -0.79 9.39 -2.98
CA VAL A 57 -0.21 9.63 -4.32
C VAL A 57 1.32 9.66 -4.26
N PRO A 58 1.99 10.48 -3.43
CA PRO A 58 3.45 10.50 -3.42
C PRO A 58 4.04 9.13 -3.05
N ASN A 59 3.46 8.40 -2.11
CA ASN A 59 3.95 7.08 -1.72
C ASN A 59 3.72 6.00 -2.79
N VAL A 60 2.66 6.12 -3.59
CA VAL A 60 2.36 5.24 -4.73
C VAL A 60 3.36 5.46 -5.86
N PHE A 61 3.64 6.72 -6.19
CA PHE A 61 4.42 7.10 -7.37
C PHE A 61 5.93 7.16 -7.11
N LEU A 62 6.37 7.38 -5.88
CA LEU A 62 7.80 7.43 -5.57
C LEU A 62 8.55 6.11 -5.83
N PRO A 63 7.99 4.90 -5.54
CA PRO A 63 8.58 3.64 -6.01
C PRO A 63 8.78 3.60 -7.52
N TYR A 64 7.79 4.07 -8.29
CA TYR A 64 7.90 4.18 -9.75
C TYR A 64 9.06 5.11 -10.14
N LEU A 65 9.14 6.31 -9.57
CA LEU A 65 10.20 7.28 -9.86
C LEU A 65 11.60 6.74 -9.54
N ILE A 66 11.76 5.99 -8.44
CA ILE A 66 13.03 5.39 -8.07
C ILE A 66 13.43 4.27 -9.04
N LEU A 67 12.49 3.37 -9.36
CA LEU A 67 12.77 2.19 -10.19
C LEU A 67 12.97 2.54 -11.67
N GLU A 68 12.14 3.43 -12.21
CA GLU A 68 12.10 3.77 -13.64
C GLU A 68 12.88 5.03 -13.99
N LYS A 69 12.80 6.06 -13.14
CA LYS A 69 13.41 7.38 -13.41
C LYS A 69 14.68 7.64 -12.60
N HIS A 70 15.07 6.70 -11.74
CA HIS A 70 16.24 6.79 -10.87
C HIS A 70 16.32 8.10 -10.09
N THR A 71 15.16 8.58 -9.63
CA THR A 71 15.04 9.89 -8.98
C THR A 71 13.99 9.86 -7.88
N VAL A 72 14.07 10.82 -6.97
CA VAL A 72 13.02 11.11 -5.97
C VAL A 72 12.22 12.37 -6.32
N TYR A 73 12.57 13.03 -7.43
CA TYR A 73 11.92 14.23 -7.91
C TYR A 73 10.71 13.91 -8.81
N PHE A 74 9.61 14.61 -8.59
CA PHE A 74 8.31 14.38 -9.24
C PHE A 74 8.15 15.10 -10.58
N ASP A 75 9.15 15.85 -11.04
CA ASP A 75 9.09 16.64 -12.27
C ASP A 75 8.62 15.81 -13.48
N GLY A 76 9.15 14.59 -13.63
CA GLY A 76 8.79 13.67 -14.72
C GLY A 76 7.40 13.03 -14.58
N ALA A 77 6.75 13.16 -13.43
CA ALA A 77 5.41 12.63 -13.17
C ALA A 77 4.37 13.72 -12.89
N LEU A 78 4.75 15.00 -12.93
CA LEU A 78 3.91 16.14 -12.50
C LEU A 78 2.54 16.13 -13.19
N ASN A 79 2.52 16.01 -14.52
CA ASN A 79 1.28 16.03 -15.31
C ASN A 79 0.35 14.85 -14.98
N VAL A 80 0.89 13.76 -14.46
CA VAL A 80 0.09 12.59 -14.04
C VAL A 80 -0.43 12.82 -12.62
N VAL A 81 0.43 13.23 -11.69
CA VAL A 81 0.02 13.39 -10.29
C VAL A 81 -0.89 14.61 -10.05
N LYS A 82 -0.86 15.62 -10.91
CA LYS A 82 -1.83 16.75 -10.88
C LYS A 82 -3.27 16.31 -11.09
N ARG A 83 -3.51 15.17 -11.75
CA ARG A 83 -4.88 14.63 -11.99
C ARG A 83 -5.61 14.21 -10.71
N PHE A 84 -4.90 14.09 -9.59
CA PHE A 84 -5.46 13.70 -8.31
C PHE A 84 -5.78 14.90 -7.41
N GLU A 85 -5.50 16.13 -7.86
CA GLU A 85 -5.64 17.36 -7.08
C GLU A 85 -6.28 18.46 -7.93
N ASP A 86 -6.41 19.67 -7.37
CA ASP A 86 -6.79 20.86 -8.13
C ASP A 86 -5.82 21.14 -9.29
N GLU A 87 -6.33 21.01 -10.52
CA GLU A 87 -5.58 21.27 -11.75
C GLU A 87 -5.13 22.73 -11.87
N LEU A 88 -5.82 23.66 -11.19
CA LEU A 88 -5.52 25.09 -11.19
C LEU A 88 -4.35 25.44 -10.27
N ALA A 89 -4.07 24.61 -9.27
CA ALA A 89 -2.91 24.81 -8.41
C ALA A 89 -1.62 24.62 -9.23
N PRO A 90 -0.57 25.44 -9.03
CA PRO A 90 0.68 25.27 -9.74
C PRO A 90 1.29 23.89 -9.47
N TYR A 91 1.25 23.46 -8.21
CA TYR A 91 1.71 22.15 -7.74
C TYR A 91 0.66 21.53 -6.80
N PRO A 92 0.50 20.20 -6.78
CA PRO A 92 -0.29 19.53 -5.75
C PRO A 92 0.24 19.81 -4.35
N TYR A 93 -0.63 19.87 -3.33
CA TYR A 93 -0.22 20.21 -1.95
C TYR A 93 0.81 19.24 -1.36
N PHE A 94 0.85 18.01 -1.87
CA PHE A 94 1.78 16.98 -1.42
C PHE A 94 3.18 17.08 -2.06
N LEU A 95 3.41 18.07 -2.92
CA LEU A 95 4.72 18.37 -3.52
C LEU A 95 5.23 19.74 -3.05
N LEU A 96 6.51 19.79 -2.72
CA LEU A 96 7.26 20.99 -2.36
C LEU A 96 8.24 21.33 -3.49
N PRO A 97 8.16 22.54 -4.08
CA PRO A 97 9.19 23.01 -5.00
C PRO A 97 10.49 23.32 -4.27
N THR A 98 11.60 22.90 -4.86
CA THR A 98 12.97 23.18 -4.40
C THR A 98 13.81 23.66 -5.59
N ASP A 99 15.00 24.21 -5.32
CA ASP A 99 15.93 24.64 -6.38
C ASP A 99 16.33 23.51 -7.36
N LYS A 100 16.12 22.25 -6.97
CA LYS A 100 16.50 21.05 -7.75
C LYS A 100 15.32 20.37 -8.44
N GLY A 101 14.08 20.73 -8.10
CA GLY A 101 12.88 20.06 -8.60
C GLY A 101 11.80 19.89 -7.53
N LEU A 102 10.79 19.08 -7.84
CA LEU A 102 9.63 18.85 -6.98
C LEU A 102 9.83 17.62 -6.09
N VAL A 103 9.72 17.76 -4.77
CA VAL A 103 9.86 16.63 -3.83
C VAL A 103 8.58 16.40 -3.05
N SER A 104 8.35 15.17 -2.59
CA SER A 104 7.24 14.85 -1.69
C SER A 104 7.41 15.55 -0.33
N VAL A 105 6.33 16.12 0.22
CA VAL A 105 6.29 16.60 1.62
C VAL A 105 6.24 15.45 2.62
N TYR A 106 5.85 14.25 2.17
CA TYR A 106 5.80 13.04 2.98
C TYR A 106 7.17 12.34 3.07
N PRO A 107 7.48 11.67 4.20
CA PRO A 107 8.76 11.00 4.40
C PRO A 107 9.05 9.91 3.36
N LEU A 108 10.30 9.83 2.90
CA LEU A 108 10.75 8.79 1.96
C LEU A 108 10.80 7.38 2.58
N ALA A 109 10.79 7.28 3.91
CA ALA A 109 10.98 6.03 4.63
C ALA A 109 9.92 4.97 4.28
N SER A 110 8.65 5.38 4.11
CA SER A 110 7.57 4.49 3.66
C SER A 110 7.91 3.88 2.31
N THR A 111 8.29 4.71 1.34
CA THR A 111 8.69 4.23 0.02
C THR A 111 9.89 3.30 0.09
N ILE A 112 10.95 3.63 0.83
CA ILE A 112 12.15 2.78 0.93
C ILE A 112 11.81 1.39 1.50
N ILE A 113 11.00 1.34 2.56
CA ILE A 113 10.59 0.08 3.19
C ILE A 113 9.72 -0.77 2.26
N THR A 114 8.87 -0.11 1.47
CA THR A 114 7.91 -0.78 0.58
C THR A 114 8.51 -1.12 -0.78
N LEU A 115 9.61 -0.47 -1.17
CA LEU A 115 10.27 -0.59 -2.48
C LEU A 115 10.56 -2.05 -2.87
N PRO A 116 11.06 -2.95 -2.00
CA PRO A 116 11.31 -4.34 -2.36
C PRO A 116 10.05 -5.07 -2.88
N PHE A 117 8.87 -4.69 -2.40
CA PHE A 117 7.60 -5.27 -2.83
C PHE A 117 7.13 -4.75 -4.19
N TYR A 118 7.67 -3.62 -4.66
CA TYR A 118 7.42 -3.10 -6.00
C TYR A 118 8.34 -3.72 -7.06
N ILE A 119 9.54 -4.17 -6.68
CA ILE A 119 10.55 -4.70 -7.64
C ILE A 119 9.96 -5.80 -8.53
N LEU A 120 9.31 -6.80 -7.94
CA LEU A 120 8.79 -7.93 -8.71
C LEU A 120 7.65 -7.51 -9.67
N PRO A 121 6.58 -6.80 -9.23
CA PRO A 121 5.58 -6.26 -10.14
C PRO A 121 6.18 -5.43 -11.29
N PHE A 122 7.16 -4.59 -10.97
CA PHE A 122 7.81 -3.71 -11.95
C PHE A 122 8.68 -4.46 -12.96
N ALA A 123 9.40 -5.49 -12.50
CA ALA A 123 10.21 -6.34 -13.37
C ALA A 123 9.34 -7.17 -14.33
N LEU A 124 8.12 -7.54 -13.93
CA LEU A 124 7.17 -8.25 -14.79
C LEU A 124 6.47 -7.32 -15.77
N LYS A 125 6.17 -6.09 -15.37
CA LYS A 125 5.53 -5.09 -16.21
C LYS A 125 6.00 -3.70 -15.80
N ASN A 126 6.79 -3.06 -16.65
CA ASN A 126 7.20 -1.68 -16.47
C ASN A 126 6.08 -0.73 -16.96
N PRO A 127 5.34 -0.05 -16.07
CA PRO A 127 4.17 0.73 -16.46
C PRO A 127 4.58 2.11 -16.96
N ASP A 128 4.31 2.46 -18.22
CA ASP A 128 4.40 3.85 -18.67
C ASP A 128 3.21 4.64 -18.12
N ILE A 129 3.45 5.47 -17.10
CA ILE A 129 2.42 6.23 -16.36
C ILE A 129 1.72 7.31 -17.18
N ASN A 130 2.14 7.57 -18.41
CA ASN A 130 1.39 8.45 -19.32
C ASN A 130 0.04 7.84 -19.70
N TYR A 131 -0.05 6.51 -19.68
CA TYR A 131 -1.26 5.76 -19.98
C TYR A 131 -2.09 5.49 -18.71
N TYR A 132 -3.40 5.65 -18.82
CA TYR A 132 -4.33 5.55 -17.70
C TYR A 132 -4.31 4.17 -17.03
N GLU A 133 -4.33 3.11 -17.83
CA GLU A 133 -4.30 1.73 -17.38
C GLU A 133 -3.04 1.39 -16.57
N ASN A 134 -1.93 2.06 -16.87
CA ASN A 134 -0.67 1.88 -16.15
C ASN A 134 -0.68 2.63 -14.81
N VAL A 135 -1.33 3.80 -14.73
CA VAL A 135 -1.62 4.47 -13.46
C VAL A 135 -2.52 3.60 -12.58
N MET A 136 -3.59 3.03 -13.15
CA MET A 136 -4.47 2.10 -12.44
C MET A 136 -3.72 0.85 -11.95
N LEU A 137 -2.84 0.29 -12.79
CA LEU A 137 -1.98 -0.82 -12.39
C LEU A 137 -1.07 -0.44 -11.22
N LEU A 138 -0.48 0.75 -11.23
CA LEU A 138 0.37 1.21 -10.14
C LEU A 138 -0.42 1.35 -8.82
N LEU A 139 -1.64 1.88 -8.88
CA LEU A 139 -2.55 1.96 -7.73
C LEU A 139 -2.95 0.57 -7.22
N LEU A 140 -3.22 -0.37 -8.13
CA LEU A 140 -3.51 -1.77 -7.80
C LEU A 140 -2.33 -2.43 -7.08
N ILE A 141 -1.12 -2.29 -7.63
CA ILE A 141 0.12 -2.80 -7.03
C ILE A 141 0.29 -2.21 -5.63
N SER A 142 0.16 -0.89 -5.49
CA SER A 142 0.23 -0.21 -4.20
C SER A 142 -0.72 -0.80 -3.17
N ARG A 143 -1.96 -1.06 -3.57
CA ARG A 143 -2.96 -1.62 -2.67
C ARG A 143 -2.67 -3.08 -2.28
N VAL A 144 -2.17 -3.89 -3.20
CA VAL A 144 -1.70 -5.26 -2.90
C VAL A 144 -0.52 -5.24 -1.94
N VAL A 145 0.49 -4.40 -2.20
CA VAL A 145 1.67 -4.23 -1.33
C VAL A 145 1.26 -3.80 0.07
N THR A 146 0.38 -2.81 0.14
CA THR A 146 -0.15 -2.28 1.39
C THR A 146 -0.90 -3.35 2.20
N ALA A 147 -1.80 -4.10 1.55
CA ALA A 147 -2.52 -5.19 2.19
C ALA A 147 -1.57 -6.29 2.70
N ALA A 148 -0.56 -6.65 1.91
CA ALA A 148 0.44 -7.64 2.29
C ALA A 148 1.26 -7.18 3.49
N MET A 149 1.77 -5.95 3.49
CA MET A 149 2.53 -5.39 4.61
C MET A 149 1.71 -5.29 5.90
N THR A 150 0.44 -4.89 5.79
CA THR A 150 -0.46 -4.83 6.93
C THR A 150 -0.73 -6.24 7.47
N ALA A 151 -0.96 -7.23 6.60
CA ALA A 151 -1.14 -8.62 7.01
C ALA A 151 0.12 -9.23 7.65
N ILE A 152 1.33 -8.91 7.13
CA ILE A 152 2.61 -9.29 7.75
C ILE A 152 2.69 -8.71 9.16
N SER A 153 2.38 -7.42 9.32
CA SER A 153 2.42 -6.73 10.62
C SER A 153 1.48 -7.39 11.63
N VAL A 154 0.23 -7.64 11.24
CA VAL A 154 -0.76 -8.38 12.05
C VAL A 154 -0.26 -9.77 12.43
N THR A 155 0.40 -10.47 11.50
CA THR A 155 0.96 -11.82 11.75
C THR A 155 2.12 -11.78 12.74
N ILE A 156 2.98 -10.77 12.67
CA ILE A 156 4.06 -10.56 13.64
C ILE A 156 3.47 -10.28 15.02
N ILE A 157 2.43 -9.45 15.09
CA ILE A 157 1.74 -9.15 16.36
C ILE A 157 1.07 -10.43 16.91
N TYR A 158 0.48 -11.28 16.07
CA TYR A 158 -0.03 -12.59 16.49
C TYR A 158 1.08 -13.46 17.09
N ALA A 159 2.28 -13.45 16.48
CA ALA A 159 3.43 -14.17 17.01
C ALA A 159 3.87 -13.63 18.39
N ALA A 160 3.94 -12.30 18.54
CA ALA A 160 4.25 -11.64 19.79
C ALA A 160 3.23 -11.98 20.89
N VAL A 161 1.93 -11.89 20.60
CA VAL A 161 0.86 -12.27 21.55
C VAL A 161 0.96 -13.75 21.93
N SER A 162 1.28 -14.62 20.96
CA SER A 162 1.44 -16.06 21.21
C SER A 162 2.68 -16.42 22.03
N SER A 163 3.66 -15.53 22.13
CA SER A 163 4.78 -15.69 23.06
C SER A 163 4.40 -15.39 24.52
N ILE A 164 3.38 -14.56 24.74
CA ILE A 164 2.92 -14.12 26.06
C ILE A 164 1.79 -15.02 26.55
N SER A 165 0.83 -15.35 25.69
CA SER A 165 -0.37 -16.12 26.00
C SER A 165 -0.34 -17.49 25.31
N LYS A 166 -0.53 -18.55 26.11
CA LYS A 166 -0.67 -19.93 25.62
C LYS A 166 -2.06 -20.24 25.03
N SER A 167 -3.05 -19.37 25.24
CA SER A 167 -4.42 -19.60 24.77
C SER A 167 -4.58 -19.20 23.30
N LYS A 168 -4.52 -20.18 22.41
CA LYS A 168 -4.69 -19.96 20.96
C LYS A 168 -5.99 -19.24 20.60
N GLN A 169 -7.11 -19.62 21.23
CA GLN A 169 -8.41 -19.01 20.97
C GLN A 169 -8.41 -17.53 21.32
N PHE A 170 -7.84 -17.18 22.48
CA PHE A 170 -7.72 -15.79 22.91
C PHE A 170 -6.83 -14.99 21.96
N ASN A 171 -5.69 -15.54 21.54
CA ASN A 171 -4.76 -14.88 20.63
C ASN A 171 -5.41 -14.61 19.27
N LEU A 172 -6.15 -15.59 18.73
CA LEU A 172 -6.89 -15.44 17.47
C LEU A 172 -7.98 -14.38 17.60
N LEU A 173 -8.76 -14.40 18.68
CA LEU A 173 -9.81 -13.41 18.93
C LEU A 173 -9.23 -11.98 18.96
N LEU A 174 -8.15 -11.76 19.72
CA LEU A 174 -7.49 -10.47 19.81
C LEU A 174 -7.00 -9.97 18.45
N ILE A 175 -6.41 -10.87 17.66
CA ILE A 175 -5.90 -10.53 16.33
C ILE A 175 -7.01 -10.30 15.32
N THR A 176 -8.13 -11.00 15.43
CA THR A 176 -9.34 -10.71 14.64
C THR A 176 -9.85 -9.29 14.92
N PHE A 177 -9.99 -8.90 16.19
CA PHE A 177 -10.37 -7.51 16.53
C PHE A 177 -9.35 -6.51 16.02
N LEU A 178 -8.06 -6.74 16.25
CA LEU A 178 -7.01 -5.84 15.77
C LEU A 178 -7.04 -5.68 14.24
N ALA A 179 -7.19 -6.78 13.50
CA ALA A 179 -7.15 -6.78 12.04
C ALA A 179 -8.40 -6.15 11.41
N PHE A 180 -9.59 -6.40 11.97
CA PHE A 180 -10.85 -6.10 11.29
C PHE A 180 -11.70 -5.03 11.95
N ASP A 181 -11.48 -4.74 13.24
CA ASP A 181 -12.25 -3.78 14.03
C ASP A 181 -11.44 -2.52 14.38
N THR A 182 -10.40 -2.23 13.59
CA THR A 182 -9.58 -1.03 13.75
C THR A 182 -9.33 -0.36 12.40
N SER A 183 -8.63 0.78 12.43
CA SER A 183 -8.16 1.47 11.22
C SER A 183 -7.21 0.64 10.36
N LEU A 184 -6.71 -0.51 10.84
CA LEU A 184 -5.92 -1.42 10.00
C LEU A 184 -6.74 -1.92 8.81
N PHE A 185 -8.01 -2.24 9.02
CA PHE A 185 -8.87 -2.73 7.94
C PHE A 185 -9.26 -1.63 6.95
N THR A 186 -9.63 -0.45 7.45
CA THR A 186 -10.24 0.60 6.61
C THR A 186 -9.23 1.58 6.03
N ILE A 187 -8.07 1.77 6.69
CA ILE A 187 -7.06 2.77 6.30
C ILE A 187 -5.76 2.07 5.90
N THR A 188 -5.11 1.39 6.85
CA THR A 188 -3.74 0.91 6.67
C THR A 188 -3.63 -0.18 5.62
N SER A 189 -4.64 -1.03 5.45
CA SER A 189 -4.66 -2.07 4.40
C SER A 189 -4.99 -1.54 3.00
N ARG A 190 -5.49 -0.30 2.88
CA ARG A 190 -6.08 0.25 1.65
C ARG A 190 -5.18 1.19 0.88
N GLY A 191 -4.27 1.89 1.57
CA GLY A 191 -3.36 2.84 0.95
C GLY A 191 -1.96 2.79 1.56
N LEU A 192 -0.97 3.18 0.77
CA LEU A 192 0.42 3.19 1.20
C LEU A 192 0.73 4.45 2.02
N TRP A 193 0.25 4.46 3.25
CA TRP A 193 0.45 5.56 4.19
C TRP A 193 1.80 5.44 4.92
N MET A 194 2.25 6.54 5.53
CA MET A 194 3.33 6.49 6.53
C MET A 194 3.01 5.50 7.66
N HIS A 195 1.72 5.38 8.01
CA HIS A 195 1.24 4.46 9.04
C HIS A 195 1.45 2.98 8.70
N THR A 196 1.46 2.60 7.41
CA THR A 196 1.70 1.22 6.98
C THR A 196 3.13 0.79 7.28
N ALA A 197 4.09 1.68 6.99
CA ALA A 197 5.50 1.45 7.32
C ALA A 197 5.75 1.49 8.83
N SER A 198 5.15 2.45 9.56
CA SER A 198 5.30 2.52 11.01
C SER A 198 4.73 1.29 11.71
N LEU A 199 3.58 0.79 11.25
CA LEU A 199 2.97 -0.43 11.80
C LEU A 199 3.92 -1.62 11.67
N LEU A 200 4.55 -1.81 10.51
CA LEU A 200 5.50 -2.91 10.31
C LEU A 200 6.69 -2.79 11.27
N LEU A 201 7.29 -1.61 11.39
CA LEU A 201 8.43 -1.38 12.28
C LEU A 201 8.06 -1.61 13.76
N VAL A 202 6.91 -1.08 14.19
CA VAL A 202 6.40 -1.30 15.55
C VAL A 202 6.11 -2.78 15.80
N SER A 203 5.52 -3.48 14.83
CA SER A 203 5.23 -4.91 14.95
C SER A 203 6.52 -5.73 15.11
N ILE A 204 7.56 -5.41 14.34
CA ILE A 204 8.88 -6.07 14.48
C ILE A 204 9.45 -5.83 15.89
N SER A 205 9.33 -4.62 16.44
CA SER A 205 9.80 -4.32 17.79
C SER A 205 9.06 -5.08 18.90
N ALA A 206 7.86 -5.58 18.62
CA ALA A 206 7.06 -6.37 19.56
C ALA A 206 7.52 -7.84 19.63
N ILE A 207 8.42 -8.28 18.74
CA ILE A 207 8.99 -9.63 18.80
C ILE A 207 9.88 -9.70 20.06
N PRO A 208 9.62 -10.62 21.00
CA PRO A 208 10.45 -10.76 22.18
C PRO A 208 11.89 -11.07 21.78
N LEU A 209 12.85 -10.31 22.32
CA LEU A 209 14.26 -10.68 22.29
C LEU A 209 14.44 -11.87 23.24
N SER A 210 14.42 -13.07 22.68
CA SER A 210 14.69 -14.33 23.40
C SER A 210 16.16 -14.48 23.75
#